data_AF-A0AAW1XXE9-F1
#
_entry.id   AF-A0AAW1XXE9-F1
#
_cell.length_a   1.000
_cell.length_b   1.000
_cell.length_c   1.000
_cell.angle_alpha   90.00
_cell.angle_beta   90.00
_cell.angle_gamma   90.00
#
_symmetry.space_group_name_H-M   'P 1'
#
loop_
_entity.id
_entity.type
_entity.pdbx_description
1 polymer ?
#
loop_
_entity_poly.entity_id
_entity_poly.type
_entity_poly.pdbx_seq_one_letter_code
_entity_poly.pdbx_strand_id
1 'polypeptide(L)'
;MASARDRDESSLAFTTPSTSSSPIVISDPLDGFLTDPNSHIGSASGSFQNEGLLGDTSGSSSDVEFGFSRADFRTSQLAGTVDFYQRHVFLCYKNPQVWPPRIEAAEFDRLPRLLYAAVMARRVDMKKETRLTICEGHDGTETSNGDVLIFPDMIRYRRLTHFDVDTFVEEVLVKDGEWLPGTPEILRGSYIFVCAHGSRDRRCGVCGPPLISRFREEIDLHGLQGKVSVRPCSHIGGHKYAGNVIVFGSNINKEVIGHWYGYVAPEDVPQLLEQHIGKGEIVDWLWRGQMGLSEEQQKKSQELRLQLNGLSNVGKSSTELTQTKEKGMNTGPCRSQVETAGCCQENGSSSCCHNTLLIERISSPDLNVMATQETSEKKSSSSKLLSRSGKAASARKFCAMPTWSESWEREDTYAALAIVCAAVSVGVAYSCYKQLR
;
A
#
# COMPACT_ATOMS: atom_id res chain seq x y z
N MET A 1 -3.01 62.82 -56.95
CA MET A 1 -2.96 61.44 -57.48
C MET A 1 -3.88 60.59 -56.62
N ALA A 2 -4.97 60.13 -57.24
CA ALA A 2 -6.03 59.25 -56.75
C ALA A 2 -5.50 57.82 -56.49
N SER A 3 -6.21 56.82 -55.94
CA SER A 3 -7.40 56.63 -55.10
C SER A 3 -7.50 55.11 -54.84
N ALA A 4 -8.17 54.76 -53.75
CA ALA A 4 -8.82 53.52 -53.32
C ALA A 4 -9.01 52.29 -54.24
N ARG A 5 -8.88 51.10 -53.60
CA ARG A 5 -9.80 49.93 -53.47
C ARG A 5 -10.38 49.16 -54.68
N ASP A 6 -10.66 47.89 -54.35
CA ASP A 6 -11.54 46.86 -54.95
C ASP A 6 -10.92 46.00 -56.08
N ARG A 7 -10.79 44.67 -55.94
CA ARG A 7 -11.75 43.53 -55.76
C ARG A 7 -11.99 42.92 -57.14
N ASP A 8 -11.57 41.67 -57.35
CA ASP A 8 -12.37 40.70 -58.09
C ASP A 8 -11.91 39.25 -57.87
N GLU A 9 -12.92 38.43 -57.68
CA GLU A 9 -12.93 36.99 -57.47
C GLU A 9 -13.40 36.37 -58.80
N SER A 10 -12.72 35.34 -59.30
CA SER A 10 -13.30 34.49 -60.35
C SER A 10 -12.86 33.05 -60.15
N SER A 11 -13.78 32.29 -59.56
CA SER A 11 -13.95 30.85 -59.68
C SER A 11 -13.77 30.33 -61.12
N LEU A 12 -13.22 29.13 -61.28
CA LEU A 12 -13.89 28.00 -61.95
C LEU A 12 -13.04 26.72 -61.83
N ALA A 13 -13.71 25.66 -61.36
CA ALA A 13 -13.21 24.30 -61.26
C ALA A 13 -12.87 23.70 -62.63
N PHE A 14 -11.98 22.70 -62.68
CA PHE A 14 -12.23 21.44 -63.40
C PHE A 14 -11.12 20.39 -63.13
N THR A 15 -11.57 19.20 -62.70
CA THR A 15 -11.03 17.85 -62.96
C THR A 15 -9.60 17.45 -62.58
N THR A 16 -9.53 16.53 -61.61
CA THR A 16 -8.60 15.39 -61.58
C THR A 16 -8.68 14.56 -62.88
N PRO A 17 -7.58 13.95 -63.31
CA PRO A 17 -7.52 12.49 -63.13
C PRO A 17 -6.15 11.96 -62.66
N SER A 18 -6.29 10.87 -61.92
CA SER A 18 -5.30 9.91 -61.46
C SER A 18 -4.44 9.35 -62.60
N THR A 19 -3.15 9.10 -62.34
CA THR A 19 -2.51 7.79 -62.62
C THR A 19 -1.12 7.68 -61.99
N SER A 20 -0.98 6.64 -61.18
CA SER A 20 0.19 5.78 -60.90
C SER A 20 1.53 6.09 -61.58
N SER A 21 2.63 6.04 -60.80
CA SER A 21 3.73 5.07 -60.94
C SER A 21 4.85 5.34 -59.90
N SER A 22 5.15 4.37 -59.05
CA SER A 22 6.48 4.16 -58.44
C SER A 22 7.44 3.59 -59.52
N PRO A 23 8.77 3.32 -59.30
CA PRO A 23 9.59 3.39 -58.08
C PRO A 23 11.01 3.98 -58.29
N ILE A 24 11.86 4.01 -57.24
CA ILE A 24 13.24 3.46 -57.19
C ILE A 24 14.02 3.98 -55.96
N VAL A 25 14.76 3.02 -55.39
CA VAL A 25 15.59 2.98 -54.17
C VAL A 25 16.93 3.70 -54.34
N ILE A 26 17.41 4.40 -53.30
CA ILE A 26 18.84 4.55 -52.98
C ILE A 26 19.03 4.50 -51.44
N SER A 27 19.72 3.46 -50.99
CA SER A 27 20.39 3.22 -49.69
C SER A 27 21.60 4.17 -49.51
N ASP A 28 22.07 4.62 -48.34
CA ASP A 28 22.62 3.93 -47.14
C ASP A 28 23.28 5.04 -46.23
N PRO A 29 24.01 4.80 -45.11
CA PRO A 29 23.64 4.19 -43.81
C PRO A 29 24.16 4.97 -42.56
N LEU A 30 23.97 4.36 -41.37
CA LEU A 30 24.64 4.54 -40.06
C LEU A 30 24.06 5.54 -39.04
N ASP A 31 23.32 5.00 -38.06
CA ASP A 31 23.79 5.02 -36.67
C ASP A 31 23.05 3.98 -35.81
N GLY A 32 23.82 3.19 -35.05
CA GLY A 32 23.34 2.05 -34.29
C GLY A 32 23.04 2.41 -32.83
N PHE A 33 21.87 2.00 -32.35
CA PHE A 33 21.60 1.84 -30.93
C PHE A 33 21.15 0.41 -30.65
N LEU A 34 21.86 -0.24 -29.73
CA LEU A 34 21.60 -1.56 -29.21
C LEU A 34 20.37 -1.52 -28.28
N THR A 35 19.31 -2.22 -28.67
CA THR A 35 18.20 -2.61 -27.79
C THR A 35 18.24 -4.11 -27.53
N ASP A 36 18.04 -4.44 -26.26
CA ASP A 36 17.97 -5.77 -25.65
C ASP A 36 16.92 -6.69 -26.31
N PRO A 37 17.19 -8.00 -26.54
CA PRO A 37 16.27 -8.89 -27.22
C PRO A 37 15.48 -9.74 -26.21
N ASN A 38 14.22 -9.37 -25.93
CA ASN A 38 13.18 -10.35 -25.58
C ASN A 38 11.75 -9.77 -25.54
N SER A 39 11.26 -9.29 -26.70
CA SER A 39 9.83 -9.08 -26.88
C SER A 39 9.38 -9.37 -28.31
N HIS A 40 8.89 -10.60 -28.50
CA HIS A 40 8.03 -11.03 -29.61
C HIS A 40 6.84 -11.74 -28.93
N ILE A 41 5.55 -11.50 -29.17
CA ILE A 41 4.74 -10.89 -30.24
C ILE A 41 3.35 -10.60 -29.62
N GLY A 42 2.60 -9.62 -30.17
CA GLY A 42 1.14 -9.72 -30.21
C GLY A 42 0.32 -8.45 -29.97
N SER A 43 0.46 -7.43 -30.83
CA SER A 43 -0.52 -6.33 -30.93
C SER A 43 -1.85 -6.84 -31.48
N ALA A 44 -2.93 -6.68 -30.73
CA ALA A 44 -4.28 -6.66 -31.28
C ALA A 44 -5.09 -5.58 -30.55
N SER A 45 -5.49 -4.55 -31.29
CA SER A 45 -6.43 -3.52 -30.87
C SER A 45 -7.82 -4.13 -30.75
N GLY A 46 -8.26 -4.38 -29.52
CA GLY A 46 -9.65 -4.75 -29.19
C GLY A 46 -10.31 -3.61 -28.43
N SER A 47 -11.33 -3.01 -29.05
CA SER A 47 -12.23 -2.02 -28.44
C SER A 47 -12.85 -2.58 -27.16
N PHE A 48 -12.50 -2.01 -26.00
CA PHE A 48 -13.11 -2.36 -24.73
C PHE A 48 -14.54 -1.80 -24.66
N GLN A 49 -15.53 -2.66 -24.85
CA GLN A 49 -16.89 -2.37 -24.40
C GLN A 49 -16.97 -2.66 -22.91
N ASN A 50 -17.51 -1.66 -22.21
CA ASN A 50 -17.72 -1.60 -20.78
C ASN A 50 -18.91 -2.50 -20.41
N GLU A 51 -18.66 -3.73 -19.97
CA GLU A 51 -19.71 -4.60 -19.40
C GLU A 51 -19.79 -4.33 -17.89
N GLY A 52 -20.80 -3.52 -17.53
CA GLY A 52 -21.21 -3.29 -16.16
C GLY A 52 -21.96 -4.48 -15.58
N LEU A 53 -21.48 -4.95 -14.43
CA LEU A 53 -22.25 -5.34 -13.26
C LEU A 53 -23.61 -6.04 -13.49
N LEU A 54 -23.61 -7.38 -13.49
CA LEU A 54 -24.69 -8.21 -12.92
C LEU A 54 -24.14 -9.57 -12.39
N GLY A 55 -24.28 -9.80 -11.07
CA GLY A 55 -24.70 -11.08 -10.48
C GLY A 55 -23.81 -12.34 -10.57
N ASP A 56 -22.86 -12.45 -9.64
CA ASP A 56 -22.75 -13.55 -8.65
C ASP A 56 -22.63 -15.04 -9.08
N THR A 57 -21.93 -15.35 -10.16
CA THR A 57 -21.43 -16.74 -10.41
C THR A 57 -20.01 -16.81 -10.99
N SER A 58 -19.36 -15.68 -11.29
CA SER A 58 -18.03 -15.61 -11.91
C SER A 58 -16.86 -15.45 -10.93
N GLY A 59 -17.14 -15.20 -9.64
CA GLY A 59 -16.10 -14.99 -8.62
C GLY A 59 -15.16 -16.20 -8.48
N SER A 60 -15.72 -17.42 -8.49
CA SER A 60 -14.96 -18.66 -8.40
C SER A 60 -13.99 -18.87 -9.58
N SER A 61 -14.38 -18.50 -10.81
CA SER A 61 -13.54 -18.68 -11.99
C SER A 61 -12.39 -17.67 -12.05
N SER A 62 -12.60 -16.44 -11.57
CA SER A 62 -11.54 -15.42 -11.62
C SER A 62 -10.43 -15.66 -10.59
N ASP A 63 -10.75 -16.24 -9.44
CA ASP A 63 -9.78 -16.52 -8.39
C ASP A 63 -8.84 -17.69 -8.75
N VAL A 64 -9.36 -18.73 -9.40
CA VAL A 64 -8.55 -19.88 -9.87
C VAL A 64 -7.57 -19.51 -10.99
N GLU A 65 -7.87 -18.48 -11.78
CA GLU A 65 -7.00 -18.07 -12.89
C GLU A 65 -6.06 -16.92 -12.50
N PHE A 66 -6.57 -15.94 -11.76
CA PHE A 66 -5.85 -14.69 -11.49
C PHE A 66 -5.64 -14.38 -10.00
N GLY A 67 -6.42 -15.01 -9.12
CA GLY A 67 -6.43 -14.73 -7.69
C GLY A 67 -5.43 -15.57 -6.90
N PHE A 68 -5.81 -15.95 -5.69
CA PHE A 68 -4.96 -16.66 -4.74
C PHE A 68 -4.98 -18.18 -4.95
N SER A 69 -6.02 -18.70 -5.59
CA SER A 69 -6.16 -20.14 -5.90
C SER A 69 -5.47 -20.58 -7.19
N ARG A 70 -4.70 -19.69 -7.84
CA ARG A 70 -4.00 -20.01 -9.10
C ARG A 70 -2.88 -21.04 -8.88
N ALA A 71 -2.69 -21.90 -9.88
CA ALA A 71 -1.74 -23.02 -9.78
C ALA A 71 -0.27 -22.58 -9.57
N ASP A 72 0.11 -21.40 -10.04
CA ASP A 72 1.46 -20.84 -9.88
C ASP A 72 1.64 -19.99 -8.61
N PHE A 73 0.62 -19.86 -7.75
CA PHE A 73 0.69 -19.08 -6.52
C PHE A 73 1.74 -19.65 -5.56
N ARG A 74 2.62 -18.78 -5.03
CA ARG A 74 3.71 -19.15 -4.10
C ARG A 74 4.71 -20.21 -4.61
N THR A 75 4.81 -20.40 -5.92
CA THR A 75 5.73 -21.41 -6.51
C THR A 75 7.13 -20.89 -6.80
N SER A 76 7.28 -19.59 -7.08
CA SER A 76 8.54 -19.01 -7.53
C SER A 76 9.30 -18.32 -6.40
N GLN A 77 10.64 -18.33 -6.47
CA GLN A 77 11.49 -17.56 -5.56
C GLN A 77 11.22 -16.06 -5.67
N LEU A 78 11.16 -15.38 -4.52
CA LEU A 78 10.81 -13.97 -4.40
C LEU A 78 12.02 -13.04 -4.23
N ALA A 79 13.00 -13.43 -3.40
CA ALA A 79 14.10 -12.53 -3.05
C ALA A 79 14.97 -12.17 -4.27
N GLY A 80 15.28 -10.88 -4.40
CA GLY A 80 16.04 -10.34 -5.54
C GLY A 80 15.16 -9.97 -6.74
N THR A 81 13.84 -10.00 -6.62
CA THR A 81 12.93 -9.68 -7.74
C THR A 81 12.50 -8.21 -7.78
N VAL A 82 13.11 -7.35 -6.97
CA VAL A 82 12.82 -5.91 -6.93
C VAL A 82 13.98 -5.17 -7.55
N ASP A 83 13.67 -4.36 -8.58
CA ASP A 83 14.67 -3.51 -9.22
C ASP A 83 15.30 -2.55 -8.21
N PHE A 84 16.57 -2.21 -8.43
CA PHE A 84 17.25 -1.21 -7.61
C PHE A 84 16.63 0.17 -7.84
N TYR A 85 16.35 0.88 -6.74
CA TYR A 85 16.04 2.30 -6.72
C TYR A 85 16.21 2.81 -5.28
N GLN A 86 16.38 4.11 -5.10
CA GLN A 86 16.71 4.73 -3.81
C GLN A 86 15.63 5.65 -3.27
N ARG A 87 14.77 6.19 -4.14
CA ARG A 87 13.67 7.09 -3.78
C ARG A 87 12.37 6.60 -4.41
N HIS A 88 11.30 6.49 -3.62
CA HIS A 88 9.97 6.20 -4.13
C HIS A 88 9.09 7.44 -4.00
N VAL A 89 8.57 7.92 -5.13
CA VAL A 89 7.63 9.03 -5.20
C VAL A 89 6.25 8.45 -5.53
N PHE A 90 5.26 8.77 -4.71
CA PHE A 90 3.87 8.42 -4.96
C PHE A 90 3.05 9.66 -5.27
N LEU A 91 2.40 9.69 -6.44
CA LEU A 91 1.37 10.67 -6.73
C LEU A 91 0.02 10.13 -6.26
N CYS A 92 -0.65 10.83 -5.35
CA CYS A 92 -2.02 10.56 -4.95
C CYS A 92 -2.97 11.05 -6.04
N TYR A 93 -3.70 10.14 -6.70
CA TYR A 93 -4.52 10.50 -7.84
C TYR A 93 -5.68 9.53 -8.07
N LYS A 94 -6.91 10.00 -7.86
CA LYS A 94 -8.17 9.28 -8.10
C LYS A 94 -8.20 7.88 -7.45
N ASN A 95 -9.21 7.09 -7.78
CA ASN A 95 -9.38 5.71 -7.31
C ASN A 95 -8.99 4.70 -8.41
N PRO A 96 -8.46 3.51 -8.06
CA PRO A 96 -8.10 2.47 -9.02
C PRO A 96 -9.17 2.05 -10.03
N GLN A 97 -10.45 2.17 -9.68
CA GLN A 97 -11.57 1.81 -10.55
C GLN A 97 -11.69 2.71 -11.77
N VAL A 98 -11.17 3.94 -11.72
CA VAL A 98 -11.21 4.89 -12.84
C VAL A 98 -9.87 5.04 -13.56
N TRP A 99 -8.85 4.28 -13.15
CA TRP A 99 -7.53 4.34 -13.76
C TRP A 99 -7.52 3.60 -15.11
N PRO A 100 -7.05 4.25 -16.19
CA PRO A 100 -6.83 3.56 -17.45
C PRO A 100 -5.60 2.63 -17.35
N PRO A 101 -5.43 1.64 -18.25
CA PRO A 101 -4.33 0.69 -18.18
C PRO A 101 -2.93 1.32 -18.07
N ARG A 102 -2.72 2.51 -18.66
CA ARG A 102 -1.50 3.32 -18.52
C ARG A 102 -1.88 4.74 -18.09
N ILE A 103 -1.91 4.98 -16.79
CA ILE A 103 -2.31 6.27 -16.20
C ILE A 103 -1.35 7.38 -16.64
N GLU A 104 -0.07 7.05 -16.75
CA GLU A 104 1.01 7.92 -17.19
C GLU A 104 0.94 8.30 -18.68
N ALA A 105 0.23 7.52 -19.48
CA ALA A 105 0.06 7.75 -20.92
C ALA A 105 -1.33 8.31 -21.27
N ALA A 106 -2.18 8.56 -20.26
CA ALA A 106 -3.54 8.99 -20.47
C ALA A 106 -3.60 10.45 -20.97
N GLU A 107 -4.13 10.66 -22.18
CA GLU A 107 -4.20 12.00 -22.78
C GLU A 107 -5.12 12.95 -22.02
N PHE A 108 -6.17 12.42 -21.38
CA PHE A 108 -7.19 13.20 -20.68
C PHE A 108 -6.72 13.71 -19.32
N ASP A 109 -5.82 12.99 -18.64
CA ASP A 109 -5.35 13.34 -17.30
C ASP A 109 -3.94 13.96 -17.35
N ARG A 110 -3.90 15.29 -17.35
CA ARG A 110 -2.65 16.05 -17.54
C ARG A 110 -1.61 15.84 -16.44
N LEU A 111 -2.03 15.79 -15.17
CA LEU A 111 -1.10 15.78 -14.05
C LEU A 111 -0.24 14.50 -13.98
N PRO A 112 -0.81 13.27 -13.94
CA PRO A 112 0.00 12.06 -13.96
C PRO A 112 0.92 11.96 -15.18
N ARG A 113 0.40 12.33 -16.36
CA ARG A 113 1.15 12.31 -17.62
C ARG A 113 2.34 13.27 -17.62
N LEU A 114 2.11 14.53 -17.24
CA LEU A 114 3.17 15.53 -17.20
C LEU A 114 4.21 15.22 -16.12
N LEU A 115 3.76 14.79 -14.93
CA LEU A 115 4.69 14.40 -13.86
C LEU A 115 5.57 13.23 -14.28
N TYR A 116 4.99 12.19 -14.89
CA TYR A 116 5.76 11.07 -15.42
C TYR A 116 6.76 11.51 -16.48
N ALA A 117 6.32 12.33 -17.46
CA ALA A 117 7.19 12.84 -18.51
C ALA A 117 8.37 13.66 -17.95
N ALA A 118 8.11 14.56 -17.00
CA ALA A 118 9.14 15.39 -16.37
C ALA A 118 10.13 14.55 -15.55
N VAL A 119 9.64 13.58 -14.75
CA VAL A 119 10.50 12.66 -13.98
C VAL A 119 11.41 11.84 -14.91
N MET A 120 10.86 11.31 -16.01
CA MET A 120 11.65 10.54 -16.97
C MET A 120 12.67 11.39 -17.72
N ALA A 121 12.30 12.61 -18.12
CA ALA A 121 13.19 13.54 -18.82
C ALA A 121 14.38 13.98 -17.94
N ARG A 122 14.18 14.09 -16.63
CA ARG A 122 15.19 14.55 -15.66
C ARG A 122 15.86 13.43 -14.88
N ARG A 123 15.60 12.16 -15.23
CA ARG A 123 16.11 10.98 -14.50
C ARG A 123 17.62 11.00 -14.32
N VAL A 124 18.36 11.43 -15.35
CA VAL A 124 19.83 11.48 -15.35
C VAL A 124 20.41 12.60 -14.47
N ASP A 125 19.62 13.62 -14.18
CA ASP A 125 20.03 14.76 -13.35
C ASP A 125 19.73 14.50 -11.86
N MET A 126 18.92 13.50 -11.53
CA MET A 126 18.55 13.17 -10.15
C MET A 126 19.69 12.44 -9.43
N LYS A 127 20.01 12.89 -8.21
CA LYS A 127 21.06 12.25 -7.38
C LYS A 127 20.69 10.86 -6.89
N LYS A 128 19.40 10.55 -6.81
CA LYS A 128 18.85 9.26 -6.34
C LYS A 128 18.04 8.63 -7.46
N GLU A 129 18.23 7.33 -7.69
CA GLU A 129 17.37 6.58 -8.61
C GLU A 129 15.93 6.58 -8.09
N THR A 130 15.06 7.25 -8.83
CA THR A 130 13.71 7.59 -8.39
C THR A 130 12.66 6.76 -9.12
N ARG A 131 11.80 6.09 -8.36
CA ARG A 131 10.64 5.34 -8.85
C ARG A 131 9.37 6.14 -8.62
N LEU A 132 8.59 6.37 -9.68
CA LEU A 132 7.29 7.03 -9.61
C LEU A 132 6.17 5.98 -9.66
N THR A 133 5.24 6.07 -8.71
CA THR A 133 4.03 5.22 -8.64
C THR A 133 2.82 6.11 -8.36
N ILE A 134 1.63 5.68 -8.78
CA ILE A 134 0.37 6.38 -8.47
C ILE A 134 -0.33 5.63 -7.34
N CYS A 135 -0.90 6.33 -6.38
CA CYS A 135 -1.69 5.74 -5.31
C CYS A 135 -3.04 6.44 -5.17
N GLU A 136 -3.97 5.78 -4.51
CA GLU A 136 -5.29 6.37 -4.23
C GLU A 136 -5.16 7.64 -3.38
N GLY A 137 -5.95 8.66 -3.74
CA GLY A 137 -6.13 9.87 -2.94
C GLY A 137 -6.69 9.56 -1.54
N HIS A 138 -6.23 10.29 -0.53
CA HIS A 138 -6.42 10.03 0.91
C HIS A 138 -7.85 9.64 1.32
N ASP A 139 -8.90 10.12 0.64
CA ASP A 139 -10.30 9.84 0.98
C ASP A 139 -11.16 9.40 -0.23
N GLY A 140 -10.53 9.04 -1.36
CA GLY A 140 -11.24 8.86 -2.62
C GLY A 140 -11.91 10.15 -3.15
N THR A 141 -11.71 11.28 -2.46
CA THR A 141 -12.20 12.62 -2.81
C THR A 141 -11.19 13.38 -3.66
N GLU A 142 -11.68 14.33 -4.47
CA GLU A 142 -10.84 15.13 -5.36
C GLU A 142 -9.81 16.03 -4.65
N THR A 143 -9.97 16.25 -3.34
CA THR A 143 -9.16 17.20 -2.55
C THR A 143 -7.73 16.72 -2.29
N SER A 144 -7.52 15.41 -2.27
CA SER A 144 -6.19 14.79 -2.11
C SER A 144 -5.50 14.46 -3.43
N ASN A 145 -6.17 14.73 -4.57
CA ASN A 145 -5.56 14.57 -5.88
C ASN A 145 -4.43 15.60 -6.04
N GLY A 146 -3.25 15.09 -6.40
CA GLY A 146 -2.04 15.90 -6.53
C GLY A 146 -1.18 15.94 -5.27
N ASP A 147 -1.56 15.27 -4.18
CA ASP A 147 -0.61 15.06 -3.09
C ASP A 147 0.55 14.17 -3.56
N VAL A 148 1.79 14.54 -3.23
CA VAL A 148 2.99 13.77 -3.57
C VAL A 148 3.65 13.29 -2.28
N LEU A 149 3.81 11.98 -2.13
CA LEU A 149 4.51 11.35 -1.01
C LEU A 149 5.91 10.93 -1.45
N ILE A 150 6.93 11.20 -0.64
CA ILE A 150 8.32 10.86 -0.96
C ILE A 150 8.92 10.01 0.16
N PHE A 151 9.38 8.82 -0.20
CA PHE A 151 10.10 7.88 0.65
C PHE A 151 11.54 7.71 0.14
N PRO A 152 12.54 7.52 1.02
CA PRO A 152 12.45 7.31 2.47
C PRO A 152 12.28 8.61 3.29
N ASP A 153 12.24 9.77 2.63
CA ASP A 153 12.28 11.08 3.27
C ASP A 153 11.04 11.35 4.18
N MET A 154 9.97 10.55 4.08
CA MET A 154 8.73 10.63 4.86
C MET A 154 8.10 12.02 4.79
N ILE A 155 8.03 12.58 3.58
CA ILE A 155 7.43 13.90 3.35
C ILE A 155 6.26 13.82 2.38
N ARG A 156 5.29 14.71 2.60
CA ARG A 156 4.17 14.98 1.70
C ARG A 156 4.19 16.42 1.23
N TYR A 157 4.06 16.61 -0.08
CA TYR A 157 3.66 17.89 -0.66
C TYR A 157 2.19 17.81 -1.04
N ARG A 158 1.42 18.85 -0.73
CA ARG A 158 -0.02 18.88 -1.01
C ARG A 158 -0.34 19.59 -2.33
N ARG A 159 -1.36 19.10 -3.02
CA ARG A 159 -2.02 19.78 -4.16
C ARG A 159 -1.05 20.21 -5.28
N LEU A 160 -0.13 19.35 -5.69
CA LEU A 160 0.64 19.58 -6.90
C LEU A 160 -0.32 19.65 -8.10
N THR A 161 -0.26 20.74 -8.86
CA THR A 161 -1.05 20.87 -10.09
C THR A 161 -0.17 20.64 -11.32
N HIS A 162 -0.83 20.48 -12.47
CA HIS A 162 -0.13 20.30 -13.74
C HIS A 162 0.72 21.51 -14.17
N PHE A 163 0.48 22.70 -13.60
CA PHE A 163 1.29 23.89 -13.84
C PHE A 163 2.60 23.90 -13.06
N ASP A 164 2.66 23.15 -11.96
CA ASP A 164 3.78 23.19 -11.02
C ASP A 164 4.82 22.09 -11.27
N VAL A 165 4.51 21.13 -12.14
CA VAL A 165 5.26 19.88 -12.34
C VAL A 165 6.74 20.13 -12.59
N ASP A 166 7.08 21.01 -13.54
CA ASP A 166 8.47 21.23 -13.93
C ASP A 166 9.29 21.84 -12.79
N THR A 167 8.74 22.84 -12.10
CA THR A 167 9.36 23.45 -10.93
C THR A 167 9.48 22.46 -9.77
N PHE A 168 8.46 21.65 -9.52
CA PHE A 168 8.50 20.63 -8.48
C PHE A 168 9.60 19.58 -8.74
N VAL A 169 9.68 19.06 -9.97
CA VAL A 169 10.71 18.06 -10.33
C VAL A 169 12.11 18.66 -10.21
N GLU A 170 12.31 19.89 -10.70
CA GLU A 170 13.58 20.60 -10.59
C GLU A 170 14.00 20.81 -9.13
N GLU A 171 13.14 21.43 -8.33
CA GLU A 171 13.51 21.83 -6.96
C GLU A 171 13.58 20.63 -6.02
N VAL A 172 12.62 19.70 -6.07
CA VAL A 172 12.53 18.60 -5.09
C VAL A 172 13.32 17.36 -5.52
N LEU A 173 13.19 16.93 -6.78
CA LEU A 173 13.76 15.65 -7.21
C LEU A 173 15.18 15.77 -7.74
N VAL A 174 15.53 16.89 -8.39
CA VAL A 174 16.87 17.13 -8.94
C VAL A 174 17.77 17.82 -7.90
N LYS A 175 17.31 18.95 -7.33
CA LYS A 175 18.14 19.74 -6.39
C LYS A 175 18.15 19.21 -4.96
N ASP A 176 17.17 18.38 -4.57
CA ASP A 176 16.86 18.01 -3.19
C ASP A 176 16.54 19.22 -2.29
N GLY A 177 15.88 20.23 -2.86
CA GLY A 177 15.37 21.40 -2.17
C GLY A 177 13.88 21.29 -1.83
N GLU A 178 13.29 22.41 -1.43
CA GLU A 178 11.86 22.53 -1.14
C GLU A 178 11.13 23.23 -2.30
N TRP A 179 9.98 22.68 -2.70
CA TRP A 179 9.14 23.30 -3.71
C TRP A 179 8.24 24.37 -3.08
N LEU A 180 8.52 25.64 -3.37
CA LEU A 180 7.64 26.76 -3.04
C LEU A 180 6.55 26.91 -4.12
N PRO A 181 5.27 27.16 -3.76
CA PRO A 181 4.76 27.60 -2.46
C PRO A 181 4.41 26.45 -1.47
N GLY A 182 4.64 25.20 -1.85
CA GLY A 182 4.35 24.05 -0.99
C GLY A 182 5.21 24.04 0.27
N THR A 183 4.62 23.69 1.42
CA THR A 183 5.38 23.38 2.63
C THR A 183 5.40 21.86 2.79
N PRO A 184 6.59 21.22 2.90
CA PRO A 184 6.66 19.79 3.11
C PRO A 184 6.07 19.42 4.47
N GLU A 185 5.19 18.42 4.48
CA GLU A 185 4.59 17.87 5.69
C GLU A 185 5.25 16.56 6.06
N ILE A 186 5.64 16.43 7.34
CA ILE A 186 6.22 15.20 7.86
C ILE A 186 5.13 14.13 7.98
N LEU A 187 5.35 13.01 7.29
CA LEU A 187 4.55 11.79 7.42
C LEU A 187 4.96 11.03 8.69
N ARG A 188 3.99 10.45 9.38
CA ARG A 188 4.21 9.67 10.61
C ARG A 188 3.63 8.27 10.46
N GLY A 189 4.22 7.32 11.18
CA GLY A 189 3.78 5.94 11.17
C GLY A 189 4.26 5.17 9.93
N SER A 190 3.55 4.08 9.62
CA SER A 190 3.87 3.16 8.53
C SER A 190 2.89 3.30 7.37
N TYR A 191 3.39 3.19 6.15
CA TYR A 191 2.62 3.30 4.92
C TYR A 191 2.70 2.00 4.13
N ILE A 192 1.54 1.43 3.85
CA ILE A 192 1.37 0.19 3.10
C ILE A 192 0.75 0.53 1.75
N PHE A 193 1.38 0.12 0.67
CA PHE A 193 0.87 0.27 -0.68
C PHE A 193 0.59 -1.10 -1.29
N VAL A 194 -0.64 -1.33 -1.72
CA VAL A 194 -1.07 -2.60 -2.32
C VAL A 194 -1.41 -2.39 -3.79
N CYS A 195 -0.76 -3.13 -4.68
CA CYS A 195 -1.05 -3.01 -6.10
C CYS A 195 -2.47 -3.52 -6.42
N ALA A 196 -3.34 -2.64 -6.91
CA ALA A 196 -4.75 -2.94 -7.22
C ALA A 196 -5.17 -2.49 -8.63
N HIS A 197 -4.19 -2.30 -9.53
CA HIS A 197 -4.42 -1.74 -10.86
C HIS A 197 -5.01 -2.75 -11.84
N GLY A 198 -6.32 -3.01 -11.74
CA GLY A 198 -7.01 -4.06 -12.50
C GLY A 198 -7.08 -3.86 -14.01
N SER A 199 -7.15 -2.61 -14.47
CA SER A 199 -7.16 -2.28 -15.91
C SER A 199 -5.81 -2.50 -16.58
N ARG A 200 -4.71 -2.45 -15.81
CA ARG A 200 -3.35 -2.74 -16.29
C ARG A 200 -2.99 -4.21 -16.15
N ASP A 201 -3.39 -4.84 -15.04
CA ASP A 201 -3.06 -6.22 -14.74
C ASP A 201 -4.20 -6.91 -13.99
N ARG A 202 -4.71 -8.00 -14.58
CA ARG A 202 -5.88 -8.71 -14.04
C ARG A 202 -5.60 -9.35 -12.68
N ARG A 203 -4.40 -9.90 -12.47
CA ARG A 203 -4.00 -10.51 -11.19
C ARG A 203 -3.99 -9.48 -10.07
N CYS A 204 -3.43 -8.30 -10.32
CA CYS A 204 -3.48 -7.19 -9.37
C CYS A 204 -4.91 -6.71 -9.11
N GLY A 205 -5.76 -6.69 -10.15
CA GLY A 205 -7.19 -6.34 -10.01
C GLY A 205 -8.01 -7.33 -9.19
N VAL A 206 -7.64 -8.62 -9.19
CA VAL A 206 -8.31 -9.67 -8.38
C VAL A 206 -7.71 -9.73 -6.97
N CYS A 207 -6.38 -9.78 -6.82
CA CYS A 207 -5.72 -9.93 -5.52
C CYS A 207 -5.70 -8.64 -4.68
N GLY A 208 -5.64 -7.46 -5.30
CA GLY A 208 -5.45 -6.19 -4.60
C GLY A 208 -6.62 -5.80 -3.68
N PRO A 209 -7.88 -5.77 -4.16
CA PRO A 209 -9.01 -5.32 -3.34
C PRO A 209 -9.25 -6.15 -2.05
N PRO A 210 -9.21 -7.49 -2.08
CA PRO A 210 -9.33 -8.30 -0.86
C PRO A 210 -8.24 -8.00 0.17
N LEU A 211 -7.00 -7.79 -0.27
CA LEU A 211 -5.90 -7.42 0.62
C LEU A 211 -6.12 -6.05 1.27
N ILE A 212 -6.56 -5.05 0.50
CA ILE A 212 -6.82 -3.71 1.02
C ILE A 212 -7.93 -3.75 2.08
N SER A 213 -9.03 -4.49 1.82
CA SER A 213 -10.11 -4.69 2.80
C SER A 213 -9.55 -5.30 4.08
N ARG A 214 -8.79 -6.38 3.94
CA ARG A 214 -8.22 -7.11 5.07
C ARG A 214 -7.25 -6.27 5.89
N PHE A 215 -6.39 -5.47 5.26
CA PHE A 215 -5.50 -4.53 5.96
C PHE A 215 -6.30 -3.48 6.72
N ARG A 216 -7.35 -2.90 6.12
CA ARG A 216 -8.21 -1.91 6.81
C ARG A 216 -8.87 -2.52 8.04
N GLU A 217 -9.47 -3.70 7.89
CA GLU A 217 -10.10 -4.43 9.00
C GLU A 217 -9.12 -4.70 10.15
N GLU A 218 -7.92 -5.23 9.88
CA GLU A 218 -6.94 -5.53 10.91
C GLU A 218 -6.32 -4.29 11.56
N ILE A 219 -6.10 -3.23 10.78
CA ILE A 219 -5.69 -1.92 11.32
C ILE A 219 -6.75 -1.41 12.29
N ASP A 220 -8.03 -1.58 11.93
CA ASP A 220 -9.13 -1.14 12.77
C ASP A 220 -9.28 -1.94 14.06
N LEU A 221 -9.24 -3.27 13.93
CA LEU A 221 -9.33 -4.21 15.05
C LEU A 221 -8.23 -4.00 16.09
N HIS A 222 -7.03 -3.61 15.66
CA HIS A 222 -5.87 -3.42 16.54
C HIS A 222 -5.65 -1.97 16.99
N GLY A 223 -6.56 -1.04 16.65
CA GLY A 223 -6.42 0.36 17.07
C GLY A 223 -5.20 1.06 16.45
N LEU A 224 -4.83 0.67 15.22
CA LEU A 224 -3.65 1.17 14.51
C LEU A 224 -3.97 2.36 13.59
N GLN A 225 -5.19 2.91 13.66
CA GLN A 225 -5.59 4.09 12.89
C GLN A 225 -4.66 5.28 13.22
N GLY A 226 -4.29 6.04 12.20
CA GLY A 226 -3.34 7.15 12.31
C GLY A 226 -1.88 6.75 12.53
N LYS A 227 -1.59 5.46 12.82
CA LYS A 227 -0.23 4.91 12.91
C LYS A 227 0.13 4.09 11.68
N VAL A 228 -0.84 3.43 11.07
CA VAL A 228 -0.66 2.62 9.86
C VAL A 228 -1.67 3.07 8.82
N SER A 229 -1.20 3.39 7.61
CA SER A 229 -2.03 3.78 6.48
C SER A 229 -1.87 2.76 5.36
N VAL A 230 -2.99 2.21 4.86
CA VAL A 230 -2.99 1.32 3.68
C VAL A 230 -3.65 2.02 2.49
N ARG A 231 -3.00 1.96 1.32
CA ARG A 231 -3.51 2.57 0.08
C ARG A 231 -3.36 1.62 -1.12
N PRO A 232 -4.37 1.55 -2.00
CA PRO A 232 -4.17 0.99 -3.32
C PRO A 232 -3.13 1.80 -4.11
N CYS A 233 -2.33 1.11 -4.92
CA CYS A 233 -1.41 1.74 -5.87
C CYS A 233 -1.50 1.14 -7.28
N SER A 234 -0.95 1.89 -8.24
CA SER A 234 -0.84 1.51 -9.63
C SER A 234 0.08 0.30 -9.79
N HIS A 235 0.13 -0.25 -11.01
CA HIS A 235 0.95 -1.41 -11.26
C HIS A 235 2.44 -1.14 -10.98
N ILE A 236 3.01 -1.90 -10.05
CA ILE A 236 4.42 -1.78 -9.61
C ILE A 236 5.31 -2.89 -10.18
N GLY A 237 4.85 -3.63 -11.19
CA GLY A 237 5.57 -4.78 -11.74
C GLY A 237 5.41 -6.04 -10.89
N GLY A 238 5.92 -7.16 -11.39
CA GLY A 238 5.85 -8.44 -10.69
C GLY A 238 4.43 -9.03 -10.59
N HIS A 239 3.60 -8.90 -11.63
CA HIS A 239 2.26 -9.51 -11.68
C HIS A 239 2.28 -11.03 -11.45
N LYS A 240 3.38 -11.70 -11.83
CA LYS A 240 3.62 -13.12 -11.48
C LYS A 240 3.46 -13.37 -9.97
N TYR A 241 3.93 -12.43 -9.15
CA TYR A 241 3.90 -12.43 -7.69
C TYR A 241 2.71 -11.67 -7.09
N ALA A 242 1.62 -11.48 -7.86
CA ALA A 242 0.44 -10.73 -7.42
C ALA A 242 -0.03 -11.13 -6.01
N GLY A 243 -0.55 -10.13 -5.29
CA GLY A 243 -0.34 -10.00 -3.85
C GLY A 243 0.86 -9.10 -3.52
N ASN A 244 1.11 -8.09 -4.37
CA ASN A 244 2.26 -7.20 -4.23
C ASN A 244 1.95 -6.09 -3.21
N VAL A 245 2.77 -6.03 -2.16
CA VAL A 245 2.64 -5.07 -1.05
C VAL A 245 3.99 -4.39 -0.82
N ILE A 246 3.99 -3.08 -0.65
CA ILE A 246 5.16 -2.31 -0.22
C ILE A 246 4.87 -1.73 1.15
N VAL A 247 5.78 -1.93 2.11
CA VAL A 247 5.68 -1.35 3.45
C VAL A 247 6.85 -0.39 3.65
N PHE A 248 6.51 0.87 3.90
CA PHE A 248 7.44 1.88 4.39
C PHE A 248 7.20 2.11 5.87
N GLY A 249 8.27 2.05 6.66
CA GLY A 249 8.22 2.33 8.09
C GLY A 249 9.62 2.54 8.64
N SER A 250 9.71 3.15 9.81
CA SER A 250 10.98 3.27 10.53
C SER A 250 11.36 1.93 11.14
N ASN A 251 12.58 1.47 10.88
CA ASN A 251 13.16 0.33 11.57
C ASN A 251 13.57 0.70 13.02
N ILE A 252 14.14 -0.28 13.74
CA ILE A 252 14.66 -0.12 15.11
C ILE A 252 15.72 0.99 15.19
N ASN A 253 16.48 1.21 14.11
CA ASN A 253 17.50 2.25 13.99
C ASN A 253 16.92 3.63 13.57
N LYS A 254 15.60 3.76 13.49
CA LYS A 254 14.86 4.94 13.00
C LYS A 254 15.10 5.28 11.53
N GLU A 255 15.70 4.38 10.76
CA GLU A 255 15.85 4.53 9.31
C GLU A 255 14.56 4.08 8.62
N VAL A 256 14.12 4.85 7.64
CA VAL A 256 12.91 4.51 6.87
C VAL A 256 13.31 3.64 5.70
N ILE A 257 12.74 2.43 5.64
CA ILE A 257 13.05 1.44 4.63
C ILE A 257 11.76 1.01 3.93
N GLY A 258 11.83 0.83 2.60
CA GLY A 258 10.74 0.27 1.81
C GLY A 258 10.97 -1.22 1.53
N HIS A 259 10.20 -2.08 2.19
CA HIS A 259 10.23 -3.54 1.94
C HIS A 259 9.11 -3.96 1.01
N TRP A 260 9.42 -4.86 0.08
CA TRP A 260 8.48 -5.39 -0.90
C TRP A 260 8.14 -6.83 -0.56
N TYR A 261 6.86 -7.14 -0.69
CA TYR A 261 6.30 -8.47 -0.51
C TYR A 261 5.54 -8.88 -1.77
N GLY A 262 5.50 -10.19 -2.01
CA GLY A 262 4.75 -10.81 -3.10
C GLY A 262 4.05 -12.07 -2.61
N TYR A 263 3.04 -12.51 -3.36
CA TYR A 263 2.15 -13.61 -2.95
C TYR A 263 1.49 -13.42 -1.57
N VAL A 264 1.36 -12.17 -1.13
CA VAL A 264 0.60 -11.87 0.09
C VAL A 264 -0.86 -12.21 -0.18
N ALA A 265 -1.46 -12.98 0.70
CA ALA A 265 -2.87 -13.32 0.73
C ALA A 265 -3.52 -12.75 2.01
N PRO A 266 -4.86 -12.59 2.06
CA PRO A 266 -5.56 -12.00 3.22
C PRO A 266 -5.20 -12.62 4.58
N GLU A 267 -4.94 -13.91 4.62
CA GLU A 267 -4.52 -14.69 5.78
C GLU A 267 -3.14 -14.30 6.33
N ASP A 268 -2.27 -13.70 5.50
CA ASP A 268 -0.93 -13.27 5.90
C ASP A 268 -0.91 -11.85 6.47
N VAL A 269 -1.98 -11.08 6.26
CA VAL A 269 -2.08 -9.67 6.68
C VAL A 269 -1.84 -9.49 8.18
N PRO A 270 -2.44 -10.29 9.08
CA PRO A 270 -2.16 -10.19 10.51
C PRO A 270 -0.67 -10.38 10.83
N GLN A 271 -0.01 -11.32 10.15
CA GLN A 271 1.42 -11.58 10.33
C GLN A 271 2.28 -10.39 9.89
N LEU A 272 1.96 -9.74 8.77
CA LEU A 272 2.69 -8.54 8.32
C LEU A 272 2.52 -7.37 9.29
N LEU A 273 1.33 -7.17 9.85
CA LEU A 273 1.09 -6.13 10.84
C LEU A 273 1.81 -6.43 12.16
N GLU A 274 1.73 -7.66 12.66
CA GLU A 274 2.36 -8.04 13.93
C GLU A 274 3.89 -8.11 13.84
N GLN A 275 4.42 -8.86 12.87
CA GLN A 275 5.86 -9.12 12.77
C GLN A 275 6.61 -7.92 12.18
N HIS A 276 6.22 -7.44 11.00
CA HIS A 276 6.96 -6.36 10.36
C HIS A 276 6.66 -5.03 11.03
N ILE A 277 5.39 -4.62 11.13
CA ILE A 277 5.08 -3.29 11.70
C ILE A 277 5.24 -3.28 13.23
N GLY A 278 4.78 -4.32 13.92
CA GLY A 278 4.85 -4.39 15.38
C GLY A 278 6.24 -4.68 15.94
N LYS A 279 6.98 -5.65 15.36
CA LYS A 279 8.28 -6.10 15.88
C LYS A 279 9.48 -5.59 15.07
N GLY A 280 9.26 -5.07 13.85
CA GLY A 280 10.34 -4.72 12.93
C GLY A 280 11.00 -5.94 12.25
N GLU A 281 10.35 -7.11 12.30
CA GLU A 281 10.87 -8.36 11.79
C GLU A 281 10.34 -8.65 10.37
N ILE A 282 11.25 -8.99 9.45
CA ILE A 282 10.87 -9.25 8.05
C ILE A 282 10.28 -10.65 7.88
N VAL A 283 9.12 -10.72 7.24
CA VAL A 283 8.48 -11.98 6.85
C VAL A 283 9.14 -12.55 5.60
N ASP A 284 10.27 -13.25 5.78
CA ASP A 284 11.19 -13.62 4.69
C ASP A 284 10.57 -14.46 3.56
N TRP A 285 9.57 -15.30 3.87
CA TRP A 285 8.95 -16.18 2.88
C TRP A 285 8.01 -15.45 1.90
N LEU A 286 7.55 -14.25 2.26
CA LEU A 286 6.81 -13.33 1.38
C LEU A 286 7.72 -12.23 0.79
N TRP A 287 8.95 -12.12 1.29
CA TRP A 287 9.80 -10.97 1.01
C TRP A 287 10.45 -11.06 -0.39
N ARG A 288 10.26 -10.01 -1.17
CA ARG A 288 10.81 -9.87 -2.53
C ARG A 288 12.13 -9.11 -2.55
N GLY A 289 12.25 -8.09 -1.72
CA GLY A 289 13.36 -7.16 -1.81
C GLY A 289 13.17 -5.90 -0.97
N GLN A 290 14.16 -5.04 -1.03
CA GLN A 290 14.23 -3.81 -0.26
C GLN A 290 14.76 -2.68 -1.13
N MET A 291 14.14 -1.51 -1.01
CA MET A 291 14.61 -0.27 -1.62
C MET A 291 16.06 0.03 -1.21
N GLY A 292 16.90 0.37 -2.19
CA GLY A 292 18.32 0.68 -1.99
C GLY A 292 19.27 -0.52 -1.99
N LEU A 293 18.80 -1.75 -2.24
CA LEU A 293 19.65 -2.94 -2.37
C LEU A 293 19.65 -3.50 -3.80
N SER A 294 20.82 -3.93 -4.30
CA SER A 294 20.93 -4.69 -5.54
C SER A 294 20.31 -6.09 -5.41
N GLU A 295 20.08 -6.78 -6.53
CA GLU A 295 19.56 -8.15 -6.53
C GLU A 295 20.41 -9.09 -5.65
N GLU A 296 21.73 -9.03 -5.77
CA GLU A 296 22.67 -9.87 -5.01
C GLU A 296 22.63 -9.53 -3.52
N GLN A 297 22.57 -8.23 -3.20
CA GLN A 297 22.46 -7.77 -1.83
C GLN A 297 21.14 -8.20 -1.20
N GLN A 298 20.04 -8.18 -1.96
CA GLN A 298 18.74 -8.65 -1.50
C GLN A 298 18.79 -10.14 -1.15
N LYS A 299 19.30 -10.98 -2.06
CA LYS A 299 19.44 -12.43 -1.84
C LYS A 299 20.32 -12.74 -0.63
N LYS A 300 21.49 -12.09 -0.54
CA LYS A 300 22.41 -12.24 0.59
C LYS A 300 21.78 -11.80 1.93
N SER A 301 21.00 -10.73 1.91
CA SER A 301 20.31 -10.21 3.09
C SER A 301 19.26 -11.22 3.62
N GLN A 302 18.50 -11.85 2.73
CA GLN A 302 17.55 -12.90 3.11
C GLN A 302 18.28 -14.13 3.66
N GLU A 303 19.33 -14.59 2.98
CA GLU A 303 20.10 -15.76 3.42
C GLU A 303 20.65 -15.56 4.84
N LEU A 304 21.21 -14.39 5.12
CA LEU A 304 21.72 -14.06 6.45
C LEU A 304 20.63 -14.10 7.53
N ARG A 305 19.43 -13.56 7.26
CA ARG A 305 18.30 -13.61 8.20
C ARG A 305 17.83 -15.05 8.47
N LEU A 306 17.75 -15.87 7.42
CA LEU A 306 17.36 -17.28 7.55
C LEU A 306 18.38 -18.08 8.37
N GLN A 307 19.67 -17.83 8.20
CA GLN A 307 20.73 -18.47 8.99
C GLN A 307 20.63 -18.09 10.48
N LEU A 308 20.42 -16.80 10.79
CA LEU A 308 20.26 -16.32 12.17
C LEU A 308 19.01 -16.89 12.85
N ASN A 309 17.89 -16.93 12.13
CA ASN A 309 16.65 -17.52 12.64
C ASN A 309 16.79 -19.04 12.87
N GLY A 310 17.52 -19.74 11.99
CA GLY A 310 17.85 -21.16 12.16
C GLY A 310 18.68 -21.44 13.42
N LEU A 311 19.67 -20.60 13.73
CA LEU A 311 20.49 -20.73 14.94
C LEU A 311 19.70 -20.44 16.23
N SER A 312 18.78 -19.48 16.19
CA SER A 312 17.94 -19.12 17.35
C SER A 312 16.96 -20.24 17.76
N ASN A 313 16.56 -21.10 16.82
CA ASN A 313 15.69 -22.26 17.09
C ASN A 313 16.47 -23.49 17.64
N VAL A 314 17.76 -23.64 17.31
CA VAL A 314 18.61 -24.73 17.84
C VAL A 314 18.98 -24.50 19.32
N GLY A 315 19.07 -23.24 19.76
CA GLY A 315 19.33 -22.87 21.15
C GLY A 315 18.18 -23.12 22.14
N LYS A 316 16.98 -23.49 21.67
CA LYS A 316 15.83 -23.85 22.51
C LYS A 316 15.59 -25.36 22.60
N SER A 317 16.37 -26.18 21.89
CA SER A 317 16.16 -27.64 21.80
C SER A 317 17.34 -28.47 22.35
N SER A 318 18.36 -27.85 22.94
CA SER A 318 19.56 -28.54 23.39
C SER A 318 19.77 -28.43 24.90
N THR A 319 18.86 -29.04 25.65
CA THR A 319 19.19 -29.62 26.96
C THR A 319 18.53 -31.00 27.00
N GLU A 320 19.31 -32.01 27.34
CA GLU A 320 18.99 -33.45 27.30
C GLU A 320 19.04 -34.14 25.92
N LEU A 321 20.24 -34.55 25.51
CA LEU A 321 20.58 -35.98 25.55
C LEU A 321 22.08 -36.15 25.26
N THR A 322 22.88 -36.29 26.32
CA THR A 322 24.25 -36.75 26.20
C THR A 322 24.32 -38.14 26.83
N GLN A 323 24.14 -39.18 26.02
CA GLN A 323 24.74 -40.48 26.31
C GLN A 323 25.46 -41.00 25.07
N THR A 324 26.75 -40.73 25.09
CA THR A 324 27.82 -41.35 24.31
C THR A 324 27.72 -42.88 24.42
N LYS A 325 27.63 -43.60 23.29
CA LYS A 325 28.16 -44.97 23.18
C LYS A 325 28.79 -45.21 21.81
N GLU A 326 29.98 -45.76 21.91
CA GLU A 326 30.98 -46.01 20.88
C GLU A 326 30.52 -47.06 19.86
N LYS A 327 31.04 -46.91 18.64
CA LYS A 327 30.88 -47.82 17.51
C LYS A 327 31.88 -48.99 17.65
N GLY A 328 31.37 -50.19 17.93
CA GLY A 328 32.12 -51.45 17.89
C GLY A 328 31.57 -52.38 16.80
N MET A 329 32.48 -52.95 16.01
CA MET A 329 32.32 -53.74 14.80
C MET A 329 31.39 -54.98 14.93
N ASN A 330 30.57 -55.24 13.91
CA ASN A 330 29.84 -56.50 13.72
C ASN A 330 30.69 -57.53 12.95
N THR A 331 30.67 -58.80 13.37
CA THR A 331 30.31 -59.98 12.54
C THR A 331 30.56 -61.30 13.33
N GLY A 332 29.62 -62.24 13.25
CA GLY A 332 29.85 -63.67 13.57
C GLY A 332 28.79 -64.33 14.48
N PRO A 333 27.97 -65.28 13.98
CA PRO A 333 26.85 -65.87 14.72
C PRO A 333 27.20 -67.23 15.35
N CYS A 334 26.64 -67.55 16.52
CA CYS A 334 26.54 -68.95 16.97
C CYS A 334 25.48 -69.19 18.07
N ARG A 335 24.32 -69.72 17.62
CA ARG A 335 23.58 -70.90 18.10
C ARG A 335 23.74 -71.39 19.56
N SER A 336 22.61 -71.48 20.28
CA SER A 336 22.06 -72.66 21.02
C SER A 336 21.10 -72.18 22.13
N GLN A 337 19.82 -72.59 22.08
CA GLN A 337 19.14 -73.56 22.98
C GLN A 337 19.00 -73.09 24.44
N VAL A 338 17.94 -73.31 25.22
CA VAL A 338 16.62 -73.99 25.16
C VAL A 338 15.97 -73.69 26.53
N GLU A 339 14.62 -73.54 26.56
CA GLU A 339 13.70 -73.66 27.72
C GLU A 339 13.91 -72.70 28.94
N THR A 340 12.92 -72.33 29.76
CA THR A 340 11.69 -72.99 30.20
C THR A 340 10.69 -71.94 30.76
N ALA A 341 9.41 -72.10 30.43
CA ALA A 341 8.16 -71.81 31.16
C ALA A 341 7.92 -70.50 31.96
N GLY A 342 6.72 -69.94 31.78
CA GLY A 342 6.02 -69.17 32.82
C GLY A 342 4.95 -68.21 32.32
N CYS A 343 3.69 -68.65 32.31
CA CYS A 343 2.48 -67.96 31.85
C CYS A 343 2.04 -66.69 32.63
N CYS A 344 1.27 -65.85 31.89
CA CYS A 344 0.23 -64.88 32.30
C CYS A 344 0.63 -63.63 33.12
N GLN A 345 -0.13 -62.54 33.16
CA GLN A 345 -0.98 -61.79 32.23
C GLN A 345 -1.36 -60.50 33.00
N GLU A 346 -1.28 -59.35 32.34
CA GLU A 346 -2.03 -58.09 32.53
C GLU A 346 -2.20 -57.39 33.90
N ASN A 347 -1.86 -56.10 33.82
CA ASN A 347 -2.54 -54.91 34.35
C ASN A 347 -2.36 -54.48 35.82
N GLY A 348 -1.76 -53.28 35.94
CA GLY A 348 -2.56 -52.15 36.42
C GLY A 348 -1.97 -51.32 37.57
N SER A 349 -1.35 -50.19 37.19
CA SER A 349 -1.33 -48.89 37.88
C SER A 349 -0.71 -48.75 39.28
N SER A 350 0.50 -48.17 39.26
CA SER A 350 0.98 -46.97 39.98
C SER A 350 0.54 -46.69 41.43
N SER A 351 1.53 -46.67 42.32
CA SER A 351 1.49 -46.04 43.64
C SER A 351 2.57 -44.96 43.77
N CYS A 352 2.15 -43.78 44.26
CA CYS A 352 2.76 -43.01 45.34
C CYS A 352 4.22 -42.51 45.17
N CYS A 353 4.42 -41.19 44.99
CA CYS A 353 4.59 -40.19 46.06
C CYS A 353 5.88 -40.34 46.89
N HIS A 354 6.74 -39.32 46.83
CA HIS A 354 7.16 -38.51 48.01
C HIS A 354 7.94 -37.27 47.51
N ASN A 355 7.48 -36.05 47.82
CA ASN A 355 7.77 -35.27 49.05
C ASN A 355 9.25 -34.82 49.10
N THR A 356 9.66 -33.59 49.44
CA THR A 356 9.04 -32.55 50.28
C THR A 356 10.06 -31.40 50.46
N LEU A 357 9.57 -30.14 50.44
CA LEU A 357 10.03 -28.96 51.23
C LEU A 357 11.43 -28.34 50.94
N LEU A 358 11.73 -27.05 51.11
CA LEU A 358 11.12 -25.89 51.79
C LEU A 358 11.82 -24.58 51.30
N ILE A 359 11.06 -23.48 51.24
CA ILE A 359 11.35 -22.06 51.66
C ILE A 359 12.80 -21.53 51.50
N GLU A 360 13.04 -20.37 50.85
CA GLU A 360 13.03 -19.08 51.56
C GLU A 360 12.79 -17.83 50.69
N ARG A 361 12.12 -16.86 51.33
CA ARG A 361 11.67 -15.54 50.86
C ARG A 361 12.65 -14.50 51.41
N ILE A 362 13.10 -13.53 50.61
CA ILE A 362 13.53 -12.21 51.14
C ILE A 362 12.98 -11.09 50.25
N SER A 363 12.35 -10.12 50.91
CA SER A 363 11.69 -8.93 50.38
C SER A 363 12.64 -7.72 50.27
N SER A 364 12.20 -6.75 49.47
CA SER A 364 12.61 -5.36 49.20
C SER A 364 12.92 -4.49 50.45
N PRO A 365 13.44 -3.21 50.34
CA PRO A 365 12.62 -2.01 49.99
C PRO A 365 13.37 -0.79 49.34
N ASP A 366 12.72 0.02 48.45
CA ASP A 366 12.17 1.41 48.64
C ASP A 366 13.19 2.56 48.39
N LEU A 367 12.91 3.81 47.98
CA LEU A 367 11.75 4.65 47.58
C LEU A 367 12.34 5.99 47.05
N ASN A 368 11.64 6.72 46.15
CA ASN A 368 11.29 8.14 46.38
C ASN A 368 10.35 8.76 45.34
N VAL A 369 9.49 9.62 45.86
CA VAL A 369 8.33 10.35 45.29
C VAL A 369 8.57 11.86 45.42
N MET A 370 8.03 12.68 44.50
CA MET A 370 7.44 14.05 44.66
C MET A 370 6.89 14.46 43.26
N ALA A 371 5.61 14.78 42.96
CA ALA A 371 4.63 15.77 43.48
C ALA A 371 5.05 17.22 43.16
N THR A 372 4.31 18.19 42.57
CA THR A 372 2.92 18.42 42.08
C THR A 372 2.91 19.78 41.33
N GLN A 373 2.00 20.06 40.38
CA GLN A 373 1.24 21.33 40.35
C GLN A 373 0.07 21.33 39.35
N GLU A 374 -1.13 21.63 39.88
CA GLU A 374 -2.36 22.01 39.17
C GLU A 374 -2.39 23.52 38.90
N THR A 375 -3.16 23.95 37.89
CA THR A 375 -4.02 25.14 38.01
C THR A 375 -5.41 24.89 37.42
N SER A 376 -6.41 25.31 38.18
CA SER A 376 -7.85 25.23 37.94
C SER A 376 -8.38 26.52 37.30
N GLU A 377 -9.40 26.45 36.44
CA GLU A 377 -10.48 27.45 36.41
C GLU A 377 -11.88 26.83 36.20
N LYS A 378 -12.82 27.42 36.96
CA LYS A 378 -14.26 27.20 37.16
C LYS A 378 -15.07 27.56 35.89
N LYS A 379 -16.36 27.25 35.65
CA LYS A 379 -17.54 26.96 36.50
C LYS A 379 -18.75 26.59 35.61
N SER A 380 -19.68 25.82 36.21
CA SER A 380 -21.16 25.86 36.04
C SER A 380 -21.75 25.28 34.73
N SER A 381 -22.88 24.57 34.73
CA SER A 381 -24.01 24.55 35.67
C SER A 381 -24.78 23.22 35.60
N SER A 382 -25.31 22.84 36.77
CA SER A 382 -26.25 21.77 37.01
C SER A 382 -27.66 22.19 36.59
N SER A 383 -28.44 21.28 35.98
CA SER A 383 -29.90 21.36 36.05
C SER A 383 -30.53 19.98 36.21
N LYS A 384 -31.53 19.97 37.08
CA LYS A 384 -32.15 18.82 37.74
C LYS A 384 -33.11 18.05 36.84
N LEU A 385 -33.16 16.75 37.08
CA LEU A 385 -34.25 15.86 36.72
C LEU A 385 -35.57 16.35 37.33
N LEU A 386 -36.59 16.54 36.48
CA LEU A 386 -37.99 16.66 36.87
C LEU A 386 -38.76 15.50 36.24
N SER A 387 -39.16 14.56 37.10
CA SER A 387 -40.11 13.51 36.78
C SER A 387 -41.52 14.10 36.68
N ARG A 388 -42.20 13.94 35.54
CA ARG A 388 -43.66 14.00 35.50
C ARG A 388 -44.24 12.97 34.53
N SER A 389 -44.95 12.02 35.14
CA SER A 389 -45.86 11.04 34.54
C SER A 389 -47.00 11.74 33.78
N GLY A 390 -47.40 11.16 32.63
CA GLY A 390 -48.60 11.57 31.89
C GLY A 390 -48.71 10.94 30.50
N LYS A 391 -49.54 9.90 30.40
CA LYS A 391 -49.90 9.11 29.20
C LYS A 391 -50.38 9.95 28.01
N ALA A 392 -49.96 9.59 26.79
CA ALA A 392 -50.84 9.29 25.65
C ALA A 392 -50.01 8.91 24.41
N ALA A 393 -50.39 7.81 23.77
CA ALA A 393 -49.74 7.23 22.60
C ALA A 393 -49.93 8.10 21.35
N SER A 394 -48.83 8.37 20.66
CA SER A 394 -48.82 8.71 19.23
C SER A 394 -47.49 8.23 18.66
N ALA A 395 -47.53 7.16 17.88
CA ALA A 395 -46.36 6.61 17.21
C ALA A 395 -45.82 7.63 16.19
N ARG A 396 -44.79 8.40 16.57
CA ARG A 396 -43.90 9.06 15.60
C ARG A 396 -42.69 8.17 15.40
N LYS A 397 -42.49 7.73 14.16
CA LYS A 397 -41.25 7.10 13.70
C LYS A 397 -40.09 8.05 14.02
N PHE A 398 -39.25 7.69 14.98
CA PHE A 398 -37.92 8.28 15.10
C PHE A 398 -37.10 7.78 13.92
N CYS A 399 -36.79 8.66 12.97
CA CYS A 399 -35.67 8.42 12.08
C CYS A 399 -34.42 8.31 12.94
N ALA A 400 -33.63 7.24 12.74
CA ALA A 400 -32.29 7.17 13.30
C ALA A 400 -31.55 8.45 12.91
N MET A 401 -30.96 9.12 13.91
CA MET A 401 -30.00 10.20 13.64
C MET A 401 -28.93 9.60 12.70
N PRO A 402 -28.66 10.21 11.54
CA PRO A 402 -27.58 9.73 10.69
C PRO A 402 -26.27 9.82 11.48
N THR A 403 -25.51 8.74 11.51
CA THR A 403 -24.21 8.61 12.20
C THR A 403 -23.10 9.49 11.57
N TRP A 404 -23.41 10.27 10.53
CA TRP A 404 -22.46 11.12 9.84
C TRP A 404 -21.86 12.24 10.69
N SER A 405 -22.50 12.61 11.81
CA SER A 405 -21.98 13.63 12.72
C SER A 405 -20.89 13.12 13.66
N GLU A 406 -20.65 11.80 13.71
CA GLU A 406 -19.58 11.20 14.52
C GLU A 406 -18.20 11.24 13.84
N SER A 407 -18.13 11.65 12.56
CA SER A 407 -16.88 11.69 11.78
C SER A 407 -16.41 13.10 11.40
N TRP A 408 -16.95 14.15 12.01
CA TRP A 408 -16.58 15.52 11.67
C TRP A 408 -15.34 15.95 12.43
N GLU A 409 -14.28 16.31 11.70
CA GLU A 409 -13.14 16.99 12.29
C GLU A 409 -13.45 18.49 12.50
N ARG A 410 -12.54 19.19 13.20
CA ARG A 410 -12.73 20.59 13.59
C ARG A 410 -12.87 21.49 12.35
N GLU A 411 -12.17 21.13 11.29
CA GLU A 411 -12.10 21.79 10.01
C GLU A 411 -13.40 21.66 9.22
N ASP A 412 -14.04 20.48 9.25
CA ASP A 412 -15.35 20.23 8.62
C ASP A 412 -16.45 21.06 9.28
N THR A 413 -16.34 21.23 10.60
CA THR A 413 -17.24 22.07 11.38
C THR A 413 -17.13 23.55 10.95
N TYR A 414 -15.91 24.04 10.73
CA TYR A 414 -15.69 25.40 10.25
C TYR A 414 -16.15 25.61 8.82
N ALA A 415 -15.92 24.64 7.93
CA ALA A 415 -16.39 24.70 6.54
C ALA A 415 -17.91 24.75 6.47
N ALA A 416 -18.62 23.93 7.25
CA ALA A 416 -20.07 23.96 7.31
C ALA A 416 -20.62 25.28 7.88
N LEU A 417 -20.00 25.80 8.95
CA LEU A 417 -20.36 27.10 9.51
C LEU A 417 -20.16 28.23 8.50
N ALA A 418 -19.08 28.20 7.71
CA ALA A 418 -18.83 29.20 6.66
C ALA A 418 -19.92 29.17 5.58
N ILE A 419 -20.38 27.99 5.16
CA ILE A 419 -21.47 27.85 4.18
C ILE A 419 -22.79 28.39 4.75
N VAL A 420 -23.11 28.07 6.01
CA VAL A 420 -24.33 28.59 6.67
C VAL A 420 -24.27 30.11 6.79
N CYS A 421 -23.15 30.68 7.22
CA CYS A 421 -22.96 32.14 7.31
C CYS A 421 -23.08 32.82 5.95
N ALA A 422 -22.56 32.22 4.88
CA ALA A 422 -22.69 32.74 3.52
C ALA A 422 -24.16 32.74 3.06
N ALA A 423 -24.89 31.65 3.30
CA ALA A 423 -26.31 31.54 2.95
C ALA A 423 -27.17 32.57 3.70
N VAL A 424 -26.91 32.77 5.01
CA VAL A 424 -27.58 33.79 5.81
C VAL A 424 -27.26 35.19 5.29
N SER A 425 -26.00 35.47 4.94
CA SER A 425 -25.59 36.77 4.40
C SER A 425 -26.30 37.10 3.09
N VAL A 426 -26.43 36.12 2.18
CA VAL A 426 -27.20 36.26 0.95
C VAL A 426 -28.69 36.50 1.23
N GLY A 427 -29.27 35.78 2.19
CA GLY A 427 -30.66 35.95 2.60
C GLY A 427 -30.95 37.35 3.17
N VAL A 428 -30.05 37.87 4.01
CA VAL A 428 -30.15 39.23 4.55
C VAL A 428 -30.02 40.27 3.44
N ALA A 429 -29.03 40.13 2.55
CA ALA A 429 -28.85 41.03 1.41
C ALA A 429 -30.08 41.05 0.49
N TYR A 430 -30.67 39.89 0.22
CA TYR A 430 -31.90 39.77 -0.55
C TYR A 430 -33.11 40.43 0.14
N SER A 431 -33.22 40.27 1.46
CA SER A 431 -34.28 40.93 2.24
C SER A 431 -34.14 42.46 2.23
N CYS A 432 -32.92 42.98 2.37
CA CYS A 432 -32.65 44.42 2.26
C CYS A 432 -32.97 44.95 0.86
N TYR A 433 -32.60 44.21 -0.19
CA TYR A 433 -32.95 44.56 -1.57
C TYR A 433 -34.46 44.59 -1.80
N LYS A 434 -35.21 43.66 -1.21
CA LYS A 434 -36.68 43.60 -1.31
C LYS A 434 -37.38 44.73 -0.55
N GLN A 435 -36.78 45.28 0.52
CA GLN A 435 -37.34 46.41 1.28
C GLN A 435 -37.04 47.78 0.64
N LEU A 436 -36.05 47.86 -0.26
CA LEU A 436 -35.70 49.08 -1.00
C LEU A 436 -36.52 49.28 -2.28
N ARG A 437 -37.45 48.36 -2.57
CA ARG A 437 -38.35 48.38 -3.72
C ARG A 437 -39.79 48.35 -3.23
#